data_AF-A0AAU6CX55-F1
#
_entry.id   AF-A0AAU6CX55-F1
#
_cell.length_a   1.000
_cell.length_b   1.000
_cell.length_c   1.000
_cell.angle_alpha   90.00
_cell.angle_beta   90.00
_cell.angle_gamma   90.00
#
_symmetry.space_group_name_H-M   'P 1'
#
loop_
_entity.id
_entity.type
_entity.pdbx_description
1 polymer ?
#
loop_
_entity_poly.entity_id
_entity_poly.type
_entity_poly.pdbx_seq_one_letter_code
_entity_poly.pdbx_strand_id
1 'polypeptide(L)'
;MTASGTQALGGQRPAAPRSPSVTPVFVRLKLAVLRNGLRQSRGRTIGWAVGVSFAMLYALGLGAGMIALRGNHYAPAAALTLTIVLGLGWAVMPLFFFGGDDTLDPTRLSMLPLRPRPLITALLTSSLIGVGPLFTLLVSTGAVVAVAHGSAATAVAVLAVLLLLVTCVALSRAVAAANTRLLTSRRGRDLALLSGLFVAVGAQLVNLGLSSLSSNGGLHRATSAAAVLRWIPPASAVDAVRSTSRGAYGLAALQLLYGVAVLALILRWWYRSLFRLMVSPDSSTIQAAPDTVKGSAAGAGLPSRLTAALLPDRLLAGRTGTVMERQFRYLWREPRSRAGLATGLAVGLLLPLVAVVQHGTVYQCLWAAGLLGMQMYNQFGMDGSAFWTVAATISTRRDAALELRGRALALVAIAVPYVTVVTVGAALLLGRTAVLPETLGLSFAFLGALTATGSYASVRYPYAVPQGNGFTAGAPGQGGLVALNVVGGTLSGAVFCFPVLGLSLALHLTGHHELLWTVLPVGVVYGAVVGAAALRFTAPRLLDRLPEILAVVGKA
;
A
#
# COMPACT_ATOMS: atom_id res chain seq x y z
N MET A 1 -73.30 -4.51 -47.00
CA MET A 1 -74.05 -3.75 -45.98
C MET A 1 -73.59 -4.24 -44.60
N THR A 2 -72.97 -3.34 -43.82
CA THR A 2 -73.10 -3.13 -42.35
C THR A 2 -73.15 -4.35 -41.42
N ALA A 3 -72.50 -4.45 -40.25
CA ALA A 3 -71.67 -3.59 -39.41
C ALA A 3 -71.11 -4.50 -38.27
N SER A 4 -69.83 -4.39 -37.90
CA SER A 4 -69.29 -3.90 -36.60
C SER A 4 -69.56 -4.72 -35.32
N GLY A 5 -68.47 -4.97 -34.57
CA GLY A 5 -68.47 -5.33 -33.15
C GLY A 5 -67.58 -6.54 -32.82
N THR A 6 -66.30 -6.34 -32.47
CA THR A 6 -65.69 -6.54 -31.12
C THR A 6 -64.57 -7.60 -31.27
N GLN A 7 -63.39 -7.59 -30.65
CA GLN A 7 -62.77 -6.85 -29.57
C GLN A 7 -61.24 -7.03 -29.77
N ALA A 8 -60.45 -5.97 -29.57
CA ALA A 8 -59.01 -6.06 -29.57
C ALA A 8 -58.51 -6.86 -28.35
N LEU A 9 -57.94 -8.04 -28.58
CA LEU A 9 -57.19 -8.78 -27.57
C LEU A 9 -55.91 -7.98 -27.24
N GLY A 10 -56.00 -7.19 -26.18
CA GLY A 10 -54.86 -6.60 -25.48
C GLY A 10 -53.98 -7.71 -24.92
N GLY A 11 -53.06 -8.21 -25.75
CA GLY A 11 -52.00 -9.10 -25.33
C GLY A 11 -51.11 -8.39 -24.32
N GLN A 12 -51.33 -8.66 -23.04
CA GLN A 12 -50.37 -8.36 -21.98
C GLN A 12 -49.04 -9.01 -22.38
N ARG A 13 -48.04 -8.20 -22.72
CA ARG A 13 -46.65 -8.68 -22.85
C ARG A 13 -46.30 -9.36 -21.51
N PRO A 14 -45.90 -10.64 -21.49
CA PRO A 14 -45.48 -11.28 -20.26
C PRO A 14 -44.33 -10.46 -19.66
N ALA A 15 -44.48 -10.10 -18.38
CA ALA A 15 -43.45 -9.39 -17.65
C ALA A 15 -42.13 -10.16 -17.76
N ALA A 16 -41.09 -9.51 -18.30
CA ALA A 16 -39.78 -10.12 -18.44
C ALA A 16 -39.36 -10.72 -17.08
N PRO A 17 -38.91 -11.99 -17.03
CA PRO A 17 -38.52 -12.63 -15.79
C PRO A 17 -37.47 -11.77 -15.09
N ARG A 18 -37.73 -11.40 -13.83
CA ARG A 18 -36.79 -10.64 -13.00
C ARG A 18 -35.48 -11.41 -12.99
N SER A 19 -34.42 -10.82 -13.54
CA SER A 19 -33.09 -11.44 -13.54
C SER A 19 -32.74 -11.84 -12.10
N PRO A 20 -32.35 -13.10 -11.84
CA PRO A 20 -32.06 -13.57 -10.50
C PRO A 20 -31.00 -12.67 -9.85
N SER A 21 -31.25 -12.25 -8.60
CA SER A 21 -30.32 -11.38 -7.89
C SER A 21 -28.99 -12.11 -7.71
N VAL A 22 -27.89 -11.49 -8.12
CA VAL A 22 -26.53 -12.04 -7.97
C VAL A 22 -25.99 -11.92 -6.54
N THR A 23 -26.61 -11.07 -5.71
CA THR A 23 -26.26 -10.83 -4.31
C THR A 23 -26.11 -12.11 -3.46
N PRO A 24 -27.09 -13.03 -3.39
CA PRO A 24 -26.95 -14.27 -2.61
C PRO A 24 -25.79 -15.15 -3.06
N VAL A 25 -25.47 -15.16 -4.36
CA VAL A 25 -24.31 -15.91 -4.89
C VAL A 25 -23.01 -15.30 -4.39
N PHE A 26 -22.88 -13.98 -4.42
CA PHE A 26 -21.69 -13.26 -3.93
C PHE A 26 -21.50 -13.43 -2.42
N VAL A 27 -22.59 -13.42 -1.64
CA VAL A 27 -22.55 -13.69 -0.20
C VAL A 27 -22.10 -15.12 0.08
N ARG A 28 -22.67 -16.12 -0.62
CA ARG A 28 -22.25 -17.52 -0.49
C ARG A 28 -20.78 -17.70 -0.89
N LEU A 29 -20.33 -17.06 -1.96
CA LEU A 29 -18.95 -17.12 -2.41
C LEU A 29 -18.00 -16.54 -1.34
N LYS A 30 -18.31 -15.37 -0.79
CA LYS A 30 -17.52 -14.75 0.28
C LYS A 30 -17.41 -15.65 1.51
N LEU A 31 -18.54 -16.22 1.95
CA LEU A 31 -18.56 -17.16 3.09
C LEU A 31 -17.77 -18.45 2.80
N ALA A 32 -17.90 -19.00 1.58
CA ALA A 32 -17.17 -20.18 1.16
C ALA A 32 -15.66 -19.90 1.12
N VAL A 33 -15.23 -18.74 0.62
CA VAL A 33 -13.83 -18.31 0.59
C VAL A 33 -13.28 -18.14 2.01
N LEU A 34 -14.01 -17.47 2.90
CA LEU A 34 -13.62 -17.32 4.31
C LEU A 34 -13.48 -18.70 4.98
N ARG A 35 -14.47 -19.58 4.80
CA ARG A 35 -14.47 -20.93 5.36
C ARG A 35 -13.34 -21.80 4.80
N ASN A 36 -13.09 -21.73 3.50
CA ASN A 36 -12.08 -22.56 2.84
C ASN A 36 -10.67 -22.03 3.11
N GLY A 37 -10.50 -20.71 3.24
CA GLY A 37 -9.25 -20.08 3.67
C GLY A 37 -8.77 -20.59 5.03
N LEU A 38 -9.72 -20.88 5.93
CA LEU A 38 -9.45 -21.47 7.26
C LEU A 38 -9.13 -22.96 7.25
N ARG A 39 -9.44 -23.67 6.16
CA ARG A 39 -9.22 -25.12 6.03
C ARG A 39 -7.91 -25.49 5.34
N GLN A 40 -7.28 -24.55 4.63
CA GLN A 40 -6.10 -24.83 3.79
C GLN A 40 -4.80 -25.06 4.57
N SER A 41 -4.57 -24.44 5.73
CA SER A 41 -3.39 -24.73 6.56
C SER A 41 -3.56 -24.33 8.03
N ARG A 42 -3.07 -25.16 8.97
CA ARG A 42 -3.14 -24.91 10.42
C ARG A 42 -2.52 -23.55 10.80
N GLY A 43 -1.39 -23.19 10.18
CA GLY A 43 -0.72 -21.91 10.40
C GLY A 43 -1.55 -20.69 9.96
N ARG A 44 -2.30 -20.80 8.85
CA ARG A 44 -3.18 -19.71 8.40
C ARG A 44 -4.40 -19.57 9.31
N THR A 45 -4.95 -20.68 9.78
CA THR A 45 -6.05 -20.66 10.76
C THR A 45 -5.63 -19.98 12.05
N ILE A 46 -4.45 -20.32 12.59
CA ILE A 46 -3.90 -19.71 13.80
C ILE A 46 -3.64 -18.21 13.56
N GLY A 47 -2.96 -17.85 12.47
CA GLY A 47 -2.69 -16.44 12.14
C GLY A 47 -3.96 -15.61 11.96
N TRP A 48 -4.99 -16.18 11.32
CA TRP A 48 -6.29 -15.54 11.20
C TRP A 48 -6.99 -15.42 12.56
N ALA A 49 -7.03 -16.47 13.37
CA ALA A 49 -7.68 -16.45 14.68
C ALA A 49 -7.02 -15.43 15.63
N VAL A 50 -5.69 -15.40 15.68
CA VAL A 50 -4.92 -14.42 16.47
C VAL A 50 -5.15 -13.01 15.94
N GLY A 51 -5.08 -12.81 14.62
CA GLY A 51 -5.31 -11.50 13.99
C GLY A 51 -6.72 -10.95 14.24
N VAL A 52 -7.75 -11.80 14.10
CA VAL A 52 -9.15 -11.42 14.39
C VAL A 52 -9.34 -11.13 15.87
N SER A 53 -8.75 -11.94 16.75
CA SER A 53 -8.85 -11.73 18.20
C SER A 53 -8.21 -10.41 18.60
N PHE A 54 -6.99 -10.13 18.12
CA PHE A 54 -6.29 -8.87 18.40
C PHE A 54 -7.07 -7.67 17.82
N ALA A 55 -7.56 -7.78 16.59
CA ALA A 55 -8.38 -6.73 15.98
C ALA A 55 -9.66 -6.45 16.78
N MET A 56 -10.36 -7.49 17.25
CA MET A 56 -11.57 -7.32 18.05
C MET A 56 -11.28 -6.80 19.46
N LEU A 57 -10.23 -7.27 20.12
CA LEU A 57 -9.80 -6.72 21.41
C LEU A 57 -9.44 -5.24 21.29
N TYR A 58 -8.74 -4.86 20.23
CA TYR A 58 -8.43 -3.45 19.96
C TYR A 58 -9.70 -2.62 19.66
N ALA A 59 -10.63 -3.16 18.88
CA ALA A 59 -11.92 -2.51 18.60
C ALA A 59 -12.74 -2.29 19.88
N LEU A 60 -12.81 -3.32 20.73
CA LEU A 60 -13.49 -3.28 22.02
C LEU A 60 -12.80 -2.30 22.96
N GLY A 61 -11.47 -2.27 23.00
CA GLY A 61 -10.69 -1.32 23.80
C GLY A 61 -10.94 0.13 23.37
N LEU A 62 -10.92 0.43 22.07
CA LEU A 62 -11.26 1.76 21.54
C LEU A 62 -12.72 2.13 21.83
N GLY A 63 -13.64 1.20 21.61
CA GLY A 63 -15.07 1.41 21.87
C GLY A 63 -15.34 1.68 23.36
N ALA A 64 -14.80 0.86 24.24
CA ALA A 64 -14.90 1.01 25.69
C ALA A 64 -14.23 2.29 26.19
N GLY A 65 -13.05 2.64 25.65
CA GLY A 65 -12.36 3.89 25.95
C GLY A 65 -13.20 5.12 25.59
N MET A 66 -13.86 5.10 24.42
CA MET A 66 -14.80 6.15 24.03
C MET A 66 -16.01 6.23 24.98
N ILE A 67 -16.56 5.09 25.39
CA ILE A 67 -17.67 5.05 26.36
C ILE A 67 -17.22 5.59 27.73
N ALA A 68 -16.00 5.28 28.17
CA ALA A 68 -15.43 5.80 29.42
C ALA A 68 -15.19 7.32 29.37
N LEU A 69 -14.94 7.88 28.18
CA LEU A 69 -14.84 9.32 27.95
C LEU A 69 -16.20 10.03 28.02
N ARG A 70 -17.34 9.33 28.06
CA ARG A 70 -18.67 9.94 28.08
C ARG A 70 -18.82 10.91 29.27
N GLY A 71 -19.30 12.12 28.99
CA GLY A 71 -19.39 13.21 29.98
C GLY A 71 -18.11 14.04 30.13
N ASN A 72 -16.98 13.60 29.57
CA ASN A 72 -15.74 14.39 29.53
C ASN A 72 -15.79 15.45 28.42
N HIS A 73 -15.14 16.59 28.65
CA HIS A 73 -15.06 17.67 27.66
C HIS A 73 -14.34 17.28 26.37
N TYR A 74 -13.43 16.29 26.40
CA TYR A 74 -12.70 15.81 25.22
C TYR A 74 -13.48 14.79 24.38
N ALA A 75 -14.56 14.18 24.88
CA ALA A 75 -15.27 13.10 24.17
C ALA A 75 -15.69 13.46 22.73
N PRO A 76 -16.23 14.66 22.44
CA PRO A 76 -16.60 15.00 21.07
C PRO A 76 -15.40 15.13 20.12
N ALA A 77 -14.29 15.70 20.59
CA ALA A 77 -13.08 15.84 19.77
C ALA A 77 -12.43 14.48 19.50
N ALA A 78 -12.41 13.60 20.51
CA ALA A 78 -11.94 12.23 20.36
C ALA A 78 -12.83 11.43 19.39
N ALA A 79 -14.16 11.55 19.50
CA ALA A 79 -15.11 10.86 18.62
C ALA A 79 -14.97 11.29 17.15
N LEU A 80 -14.82 12.59 16.90
CA LEU A 80 -14.58 13.14 15.56
C LEU A 80 -13.25 12.64 15.00
N THR A 81 -12.17 12.76 15.77
CA THR A 81 -10.83 12.34 15.33
C THR A 81 -10.78 10.85 15.03
N LEU A 82 -11.34 10.01 15.91
CA LEU A 82 -11.42 8.57 15.74
C LEU A 82 -12.21 8.18 14.47
N THR A 83 -13.31 8.87 14.20
CA THR A 83 -14.15 8.62 13.03
C THR A 83 -13.45 9.04 11.73
N ILE A 84 -12.69 10.13 11.74
CA ILE A 84 -11.88 10.57 10.60
C ILE A 84 -10.75 9.57 10.35
N VAL A 85 -10.04 9.16 11.40
CA VAL A 85 -8.98 8.14 11.30
C VAL A 85 -9.52 6.83 10.74
N LEU A 86 -10.71 6.42 11.17
CA LEU A 86 -11.40 5.23 10.66
C LEU A 86 -11.77 5.39 9.18
N GLY A 87 -12.33 6.53 8.78
CA GLY A 87 -12.64 6.85 7.38
C GLY A 87 -11.41 6.86 6.48
N LEU A 88 -10.33 7.53 6.92
CA LEU A 88 -9.04 7.56 6.23
C LEU A 88 -8.44 6.16 6.14
N GLY A 89 -8.48 5.38 7.22
CA GLY A 89 -8.02 3.99 7.24
C GLY A 89 -8.70 3.16 6.16
N TRP A 90 -10.02 3.29 6.00
CA TRP A 90 -10.77 2.58 4.95
C TRP A 90 -10.49 3.07 3.52
N ALA A 91 -10.20 4.36 3.34
CA ALA A 91 -9.80 4.91 2.05
C ALA A 91 -8.40 4.43 1.63
N VAL A 92 -7.50 4.31 2.62
CA VAL A 92 -6.07 4.08 2.40
C VAL A 92 -5.73 2.59 2.38
N MET A 93 -6.39 1.76 3.19
CA MET A 93 -6.15 0.31 3.27
C MET A 93 -6.10 -0.42 1.91
N PRO A 94 -7.06 -0.20 0.98
CA PRO A 94 -7.04 -0.84 -0.33
C PRO A 94 -5.83 -0.47 -1.21
N LEU A 95 -5.14 0.62 -0.87
CA LEU A 95 -3.94 1.07 -1.57
C LEU A 95 -2.65 0.43 -1.00
N PHE A 96 -2.70 -0.17 0.19
CA PHE A 96 -1.58 -0.88 0.81
C PHE A 96 -1.69 -2.39 0.63
N PHE A 97 -2.89 -2.93 0.88
CA PHE A 97 -3.14 -4.36 0.91
C PHE A 97 -3.89 -4.80 -0.36
N PHE A 98 -3.13 -4.94 -1.45
CA PHE A 98 -3.63 -5.50 -2.69
C PHE A 98 -3.77 -7.02 -2.54
N GLY A 99 -4.97 -7.56 -2.80
CA GLY A 99 -5.19 -9.01 -2.87
C GLY A 99 -5.89 -9.67 -1.67
N GLY A 100 -6.30 -8.92 -0.65
CA GLY A 100 -7.09 -9.49 0.47
C GLY A 100 -8.47 -10.01 0.04
N ASP A 101 -9.02 -9.49 -1.06
CA ASP A 101 -10.33 -9.83 -1.63
C ASP A 101 -10.24 -10.13 -3.14
N ASP A 102 -9.15 -10.76 -3.60
CA ASP A 102 -8.97 -11.15 -5.02
C ASP A 102 -10.11 -12.04 -5.57
N THR A 103 -10.93 -12.60 -4.68
CA THR A 103 -12.08 -13.44 -5.02
C THR A 103 -13.29 -12.70 -5.58
N LEU A 104 -13.34 -11.37 -5.47
CA LEU A 104 -14.44 -10.52 -5.99
C LEU A 104 -13.92 -9.37 -6.87
N ASP A 105 -12.80 -9.61 -7.56
CA ASP A 105 -12.21 -8.63 -8.46
C ASP A 105 -13.18 -8.30 -9.62
N PRO A 106 -13.60 -7.03 -9.78
CA PRO A 106 -14.50 -6.62 -10.86
C PRO A 106 -13.95 -6.90 -12.26
N THR A 107 -12.62 -7.00 -12.43
CA THR A 107 -12.00 -7.35 -13.73
C THR A 107 -12.18 -8.83 -14.09
N ARG A 108 -12.19 -9.73 -13.10
CA ARG A 108 -12.51 -11.15 -13.35
C ARG A 108 -14.01 -11.34 -13.64
N LEU A 109 -14.84 -10.46 -13.06
CA LEU A 109 -16.28 -10.49 -13.20
C LEU A 109 -16.79 -9.77 -14.46
N SER A 110 -15.96 -8.97 -15.14
CA SER A 110 -16.34 -8.31 -16.40
C SER A 110 -16.43 -9.28 -17.59
N MET A 111 -15.88 -10.49 -17.46
CA MET A 111 -16.08 -11.58 -18.42
C MET A 111 -17.50 -12.18 -18.34
N LEU A 112 -18.23 -11.91 -17.24
CA LEU A 112 -19.61 -12.32 -17.07
C LEU A 112 -20.56 -11.19 -17.50
N PRO A 113 -21.73 -11.50 -18.08
CA PRO A 113 -22.71 -10.51 -18.55
C PRO A 113 -23.47 -9.86 -17.37
N LEU A 114 -22.74 -9.21 -16.46
CA LEU A 114 -23.28 -8.57 -15.26
C LEU A 114 -23.57 -7.10 -15.50
N ARG A 115 -24.68 -6.61 -14.95
CA ARG A 115 -25.00 -5.18 -14.96
C ARG A 115 -24.31 -4.49 -13.77
N PRO A 116 -23.75 -3.26 -13.93
CA PRO A 116 -23.01 -2.59 -12.86
C PRO A 116 -23.83 -2.29 -11.59
N ARG A 117 -25.13 -2.00 -11.72
CA ARG A 117 -26.01 -1.69 -10.57
C ARG A 117 -26.18 -2.90 -9.62
N PRO A 118 -26.64 -4.09 -10.09
CA PRO A 118 -26.66 -5.29 -9.26
C PRO A 118 -25.29 -5.69 -8.71
N LEU A 119 -24.22 -5.44 -9.45
CA LEU A 119 -22.86 -5.75 -9.03
C LEU A 119 -22.43 -4.90 -7.83
N ILE A 120 -22.70 -3.60 -7.84
CA ILE A 120 -22.44 -2.71 -6.70
C ILE A 120 -23.19 -3.17 -5.46
N THR A 121 -24.48 -3.51 -5.59
CA THR A 121 -25.27 -3.97 -4.44
C THR A 121 -24.74 -5.29 -3.88
N ALA A 122 -24.34 -6.23 -4.75
CA ALA A 122 -23.79 -7.52 -4.36
C ALA A 122 -22.39 -7.39 -3.72
N LEU A 123 -21.53 -6.53 -4.28
CA LEU A 123 -20.21 -6.24 -3.73
C LEU A 123 -20.31 -5.52 -2.38
N LEU A 124 -21.23 -4.57 -2.23
CA LEU A 124 -21.44 -3.83 -0.98
C LEU A 124 -21.93 -4.76 0.13
N THR A 125 -22.97 -5.56 -0.12
CA THR A 125 -23.49 -6.54 0.86
C THR A 125 -22.47 -7.61 1.21
N SER A 126 -21.72 -8.11 0.22
CA SER A 126 -20.63 -9.06 0.47
C SER A 126 -19.49 -8.43 1.28
N SER A 127 -19.17 -7.15 1.03
CA SER A 127 -18.12 -6.42 1.76
C SER A 127 -18.51 -6.07 3.20
N LEU A 128 -19.81 -6.03 3.54
CA LEU A 128 -20.29 -5.90 4.91
C LEU A 128 -20.05 -7.17 5.74
N ILE A 129 -19.82 -8.31 5.09
CA ILE A 129 -19.54 -9.58 5.76
C ILE A 129 -18.03 -9.75 5.90
N GLY A 130 -17.50 -9.38 7.06
CA GLY A 130 -16.09 -9.54 7.37
C GLY A 130 -15.68 -8.91 8.70
N VAL A 131 -14.39 -9.08 9.01
CA VAL A 131 -13.76 -8.59 10.25
C VAL A 131 -13.71 -7.06 10.27
N GLY A 132 -13.40 -6.43 9.14
CA GLY A 132 -13.31 -4.96 9.02
C GLY A 132 -14.62 -4.22 9.31
N PRO A 133 -15.76 -4.58 8.70
CA PRO A 133 -17.06 -3.99 9.03
C PRO A 133 -17.45 -4.16 10.50
N LEU A 134 -17.20 -5.35 11.08
CA LEU A 134 -17.45 -5.60 12.50
C LEU A 134 -16.58 -4.71 13.41
N PHE A 135 -15.30 -4.57 13.09
CA PHE A 135 -14.38 -3.65 13.76
C PHE A 135 -14.90 -2.21 13.71
N THR A 136 -15.32 -1.77 12.54
CA THR A 136 -15.85 -0.41 12.30
C THR A 136 -17.12 -0.18 13.08
N LEU A 137 -18.01 -1.18 13.13
CA LEU A 137 -19.25 -1.13 13.90
C LEU A 137 -18.96 -0.97 15.40
N LEU A 138 -18.09 -1.80 15.99
CA LEU A 138 -17.74 -1.70 17.41
C LEU A 138 -17.14 -0.33 17.77
N VAL A 139 -16.16 0.14 16.98
CA VAL A 139 -15.48 1.43 17.23
C VAL A 139 -16.45 2.60 17.06
N SER A 140 -17.27 2.61 16.00
CA SER A 140 -18.23 3.68 15.75
C SER A 140 -19.38 3.71 16.77
N THR A 141 -19.84 2.55 17.25
CA THR A 141 -20.81 2.48 18.35
C THR A 141 -20.25 3.15 19.60
N GLY A 142 -19.01 2.85 20.01
CA GLY A 142 -18.38 3.52 21.15
C GLY A 142 -18.26 5.03 20.94
N ALA A 143 -17.81 5.46 19.76
CA ALA A 143 -17.67 6.89 19.43
C ALA A 143 -18.99 7.66 19.49
N VAL A 144 -20.08 7.05 19.03
CA VAL A 144 -21.42 7.65 19.01
C VAL A 144 -22.06 7.65 20.41
N VAL A 145 -21.91 6.57 21.17
CA VAL A 145 -22.40 6.47 22.56
C VAL A 145 -21.73 7.52 23.45
N ALA A 146 -20.46 7.83 23.22
CA ALA A 146 -19.71 8.85 23.95
C ALA A 146 -20.34 10.25 23.85
N VAL A 147 -21.03 10.55 22.75
CA VAL A 147 -21.63 11.87 22.48
C VAL A 147 -23.15 11.88 22.58
N ALA A 148 -23.81 10.71 22.62
CA ALA A 148 -25.26 10.57 22.69
C ALA A 148 -25.81 10.84 24.10
N HIS A 149 -26.64 11.87 24.22
CA HIS A 149 -27.39 12.20 25.44
C HIS A 149 -28.87 12.38 25.08
N GLY A 150 -29.74 11.58 25.72
CA GLY A 150 -31.19 11.58 25.46
C GLY A 150 -31.67 10.54 24.43
N SER A 151 -32.99 10.33 24.38
CA SER A 151 -33.64 9.33 23.52
C SER A 151 -33.55 9.69 22.03
N ALA A 152 -33.78 10.96 21.68
CA ALA A 152 -33.66 11.45 20.31
C ALA A 152 -32.24 11.27 19.74
N ALA A 153 -31.21 11.56 20.54
CA ALA A 153 -29.81 11.34 20.16
C ALA A 153 -29.50 9.84 19.98
N THR A 154 -30.14 8.97 20.75
CA THR A 154 -29.99 7.51 20.63
C THR A 154 -30.62 6.98 19.33
N ALA A 155 -31.74 7.54 18.89
CA ALA A 155 -32.30 7.19 17.58
C ALA A 155 -31.39 7.65 16.42
N VAL A 156 -30.86 8.88 16.50
CA VAL A 156 -29.92 9.41 15.52
C VAL A 156 -28.59 8.64 15.54
N ALA A 157 -28.17 8.14 16.70
CA ALA A 157 -26.98 7.32 16.86
C ALA A 157 -26.99 6.06 15.98
N VAL A 158 -28.12 5.36 15.91
CA VAL A 158 -28.27 4.17 15.07
C VAL A 158 -28.07 4.53 13.59
N LEU A 159 -28.70 5.61 13.14
CA LEU A 159 -28.55 6.10 11.76
C LEU A 159 -27.12 6.54 11.47
N ALA A 160 -26.46 7.20 12.42
CA ALA A 160 -25.09 7.66 12.29
C ALA A 160 -24.09 6.50 12.15
N VAL A 161 -24.23 5.45 12.97
CA VAL A 161 -23.39 4.24 12.90
C VAL A 161 -23.56 3.55 11.54
N LEU A 162 -24.81 3.38 11.08
CA LEU A 162 -25.08 2.77 9.78
C LEU A 162 -24.52 3.60 8.62
N LEU A 163 -24.73 4.92 8.64
CA LEU A 163 -24.22 5.83 7.61
C LEU A 163 -22.69 5.84 7.58
N LEU A 164 -22.04 5.86 8.73
CA LEU A 164 -20.58 5.78 8.86
C LEU A 164 -20.06 4.45 8.30
N LEU A 165 -20.63 3.33 8.72
CA LEU A 165 -20.23 2.00 8.27
C LEU A 165 -20.35 1.85 6.75
N VAL A 166 -21.50 2.22 6.19
CA VAL A 166 -21.74 2.13 4.74
C VAL A 166 -20.82 3.08 3.98
N THR A 167 -20.59 4.29 4.47
CA THR A 167 -19.64 5.24 3.88
C THR A 167 -18.22 4.68 3.85
N CYS A 168 -17.73 4.13 4.95
CA CYS A 168 -16.41 3.51 5.04
C CYS A 168 -16.25 2.35 4.03
N VAL A 169 -17.21 1.42 4.00
CA VAL A 169 -17.15 0.26 3.11
C VAL A 169 -17.29 0.66 1.65
N ALA A 170 -18.21 1.57 1.32
CA ALA A 170 -18.39 2.10 -0.03
C ALA A 170 -17.14 2.84 -0.51
N LEU A 171 -16.53 3.68 0.35
CA LEU A 171 -15.30 4.41 0.05
C LEU A 171 -14.15 3.44 -0.27
N SER A 172 -13.97 2.41 0.55
CA SER A 172 -12.96 1.38 0.33
C SER A 172 -13.11 0.69 -1.03
N ARG A 173 -14.34 0.29 -1.39
CA ARG A 173 -14.62 -0.36 -2.68
C ARG A 173 -14.49 0.60 -3.87
N ALA A 174 -14.88 1.86 -3.68
CA ALA A 174 -14.74 2.90 -4.70
C ALA A 174 -13.26 3.19 -4.99
N VAL A 175 -12.43 3.32 -3.95
CA VAL A 175 -10.97 3.49 -4.07
C VAL A 175 -10.33 2.26 -4.70
N ALA A 176 -10.70 1.05 -4.28
CA ALA A 176 -10.20 -0.19 -4.89
C ALA A 176 -10.49 -0.24 -6.41
N ALA A 177 -11.73 0.06 -6.81
CA ALA A 177 -12.13 0.09 -8.22
C ALA A 177 -11.49 1.24 -9.02
N ALA A 178 -11.27 2.39 -8.39
CA ALA A 178 -10.55 3.49 -9.03
C ALA A 178 -9.08 3.14 -9.21
N ASN A 179 -8.47 2.48 -8.22
CA ASN A 179 -7.09 2.04 -8.27
C ASN A 179 -6.90 1.02 -9.39
N THR A 180 -7.71 -0.05 -9.47
CA THR A 180 -7.61 -1.03 -10.58
C THR A 180 -7.71 -0.36 -11.95
N ARG A 181 -8.58 0.66 -12.11
CA ARG A 181 -8.68 1.44 -13.35
C ARG A 181 -7.45 2.27 -13.68
N LEU A 182 -6.81 2.88 -12.67
CA LEU A 182 -5.54 3.56 -12.88
C LEU A 182 -4.49 2.56 -13.38
N LEU A 183 -4.49 1.34 -12.83
CA LEU A 183 -3.53 0.31 -13.19
C LEU A 183 -3.71 -0.24 -14.62
N THR A 184 -4.94 -0.37 -15.10
CA THR A 184 -5.22 -0.90 -16.45
C THR A 184 -5.10 0.14 -17.57
N SER A 185 -4.97 1.43 -17.26
CA SER A 185 -4.89 2.52 -18.25
C SER A 185 -3.45 2.95 -18.57
N ARG A 186 -3.13 3.21 -19.85
CA ARG A 186 -1.84 3.78 -20.28
C ARG A 186 -1.47 5.08 -19.54
N ARG A 187 -2.42 6.02 -19.38
CA ARG A 187 -2.22 7.27 -18.60
C ARG A 187 -2.32 7.05 -17.09
N GLY A 188 -3.01 5.99 -16.67
CA GLY A 188 -3.16 5.65 -15.26
C GLY A 188 -1.90 5.01 -14.65
N ARG A 189 -1.03 4.40 -15.45
CA ARG A 189 0.30 3.92 -15.01
C ARG A 189 1.21 5.03 -14.50
N ASP A 190 1.17 6.21 -15.12
CA ASP A 190 1.92 7.37 -14.61
C ASP A 190 1.25 7.94 -13.34
N LEU A 191 -0.08 7.81 -13.19
CA LEU A 191 -0.77 8.09 -11.92
C LEU A 191 -0.55 7.02 -10.85
N ALA A 192 -0.17 5.79 -11.21
CA ALA A 192 0.22 4.75 -10.25
C ALA A 192 1.54 5.11 -9.55
N LEU A 193 2.37 5.97 -10.15
CA LEU A 193 3.51 6.59 -9.46
C LEU A 193 3.03 7.50 -8.31
N LEU A 194 1.88 8.16 -8.49
CA LEU A 194 1.25 9.02 -7.47
C LEU A 194 0.47 8.22 -6.43
N SER A 195 0.08 6.96 -6.71
CA SER A 195 -0.63 6.15 -5.71
C SER A 195 0.26 5.86 -4.51
N GLY A 196 1.55 5.59 -4.71
CA GLY A 196 2.54 5.44 -3.63
C GLY A 196 2.68 6.67 -2.74
N LEU A 197 2.64 7.87 -3.32
CA LEU A 197 2.61 9.12 -2.57
C LEU A 197 1.29 9.28 -1.80
N PHE A 198 0.15 9.01 -2.44
CA PHE A 198 -1.16 9.10 -1.81
C PHE A 198 -1.33 8.11 -0.65
N VAL A 199 -0.76 6.92 -0.81
CA VAL A 199 -0.60 5.86 0.20
C VAL A 199 0.18 6.38 1.40
N ALA A 200 1.35 6.95 1.17
CA ALA A 200 2.22 7.46 2.23
C ALA A 200 1.59 8.66 2.96
N VAL A 201 1.00 9.60 2.22
CA VAL A 201 0.25 10.73 2.79
C VAL A 201 -0.94 10.21 3.60
N GLY A 202 -1.70 9.26 3.07
CA GLY A 202 -2.84 8.65 3.75
C GLY A 202 -2.45 7.96 5.06
N ALA A 203 -1.40 7.14 5.06
CA ALA A 203 -0.88 6.50 6.27
C ALA A 203 -0.40 7.54 7.29
N GLN A 204 0.25 8.61 6.83
CA GLN A 204 0.69 9.67 7.72
C GLN A 204 -0.48 10.43 8.34
N LEU A 205 -1.55 10.69 7.59
CA LEU A 205 -2.77 11.32 8.13
C LEU A 205 -3.43 10.43 9.18
N VAL A 206 -3.46 9.11 8.96
CA VAL A 206 -3.93 8.12 9.95
C VAL A 206 -3.03 8.15 11.21
N ASN A 207 -1.71 8.13 11.04
CA ASN A 207 -0.75 8.18 12.15
C ASN A 207 -0.88 9.48 12.95
N LEU A 208 -1.04 10.62 12.28
CA LEU A 208 -1.29 11.93 12.90
C LEU A 208 -2.56 11.94 13.74
N GLY A 209 -3.65 11.40 13.20
CA GLY A 209 -4.91 11.32 13.93
C GLY A 209 -4.81 10.38 15.14
N LEU A 210 -4.13 9.24 15.01
CA LEU A 210 -3.91 8.31 16.12
C LEU A 210 -3.01 8.91 17.22
N SER A 211 -1.93 9.60 16.82
CA SER A 211 -1.03 10.30 17.75
C SER A 211 -1.74 11.46 18.47
N SER A 212 -2.70 12.09 17.80
CA SER A 212 -3.54 13.14 18.40
C SER A 212 -4.50 12.57 19.45
N LEU A 213 -4.97 11.34 19.28
CA LEU A 213 -5.82 10.65 20.27
C LEU A 213 -5.03 10.17 21.50
N SER A 214 -3.74 9.82 21.32
CA SER A 214 -2.90 9.26 22.38
C SER A 214 -2.24 10.32 23.27
N SER A 215 -2.22 11.59 22.85
CA SER A 215 -1.51 12.68 23.56
C SER A 215 -2.45 13.77 24.10
N ASN A 216 -2.20 14.21 25.33
CA ASN A 216 -3.01 15.27 25.97
C ASN A 216 -3.01 16.59 25.17
N GLY A 217 -1.87 16.98 24.58
CA GLY A 217 -1.78 18.14 23.69
C GLY A 217 -2.40 17.93 22.30
N GLY A 218 -2.54 16.67 21.86
CA GLY A 218 -3.23 16.31 20.63
C GLY A 218 -4.75 16.52 20.72
N LEU A 219 -5.34 16.13 21.85
CA LEU A 219 -6.76 16.33 22.14
C LEU A 219 -7.14 17.82 22.16
N HIS A 220 -6.29 18.68 22.73
CA HIS A 220 -6.52 20.12 22.70
C HIS A 220 -6.51 20.70 21.28
N ARG A 221 -5.54 20.32 20.42
CA ARG A 221 -5.54 20.72 19.00
C ARG A 221 -6.77 20.22 18.25
N ALA A 222 -7.21 18.99 18.54
CA ALA A 222 -8.43 18.43 17.96
C ALA A 222 -9.68 19.23 18.37
N THR A 223 -9.74 19.77 19.60
CA THR A 223 -10.84 20.65 20.01
C THR A 223 -10.90 21.94 19.21
N SER A 224 -9.75 22.57 18.92
CA SER A 224 -9.69 23.79 18.08
C SER A 224 -10.07 23.51 16.62
N ALA A 225 -9.69 22.35 16.10
CA ALA A 225 -9.98 21.96 14.72
C ALA A 225 -11.39 21.36 14.54
N ALA A 226 -12.12 21.08 15.62
CA ALA A 226 -13.44 20.43 15.58
C ALA A 226 -14.49 21.20 14.75
N ALA A 227 -14.34 22.50 14.57
CA ALA A 227 -15.20 23.31 13.70
C ALA A 227 -15.12 22.91 12.22
N VAL A 228 -13.93 22.53 11.75
CA VAL A 228 -13.69 22.10 10.37
C VAL A 228 -13.87 20.59 10.25
N LEU A 229 -13.33 19.83 11.20
CA LEU A 229 -13.34 18.36 11.17
C LEU A 229 -14.76 17.77 11.19
N ARG A 230 -15.73 18.42 11.84
CA ARG A 230 -17.12 17.95 11.87
C ARG A 230 -17.77 17.85 10.50
N TRP A 231 -17.27 18.58 9.50
CA TRP A 231 -17.78 18.57 8.13
C TRP A 231 -17.09 17.55 7.25
N ILE A 232 -16.09 16.81 7.75
CA ILE A 232 -15.40 15.77 6.98
C ILE A 232 -16.15 14.45 7.16
N PRO A 233 -16.80 13.88 6.12
CA PRO A 233 -17.42 12.57 6.22
C PRO A 233 -16.36 11.48 6.45
N PRO A 234 -16.57 10.51 7.35
CA PRO A 234 -17.83 10.16 8.03
C PRO A 234 -18.09 10.87 9.37
N ALA A 235 -17.26 11.84 9.78
CA ALA A 235 -17.37 12.50 11.09
C ALA A 235 -18.65 13.34 11.26
N SER A 236 -19.22 13.84 10.15
CA SER A 236 -20.50 14.55 10.15
C SER A 236 -21.67 13.74 10.71
N ALA A 237 -21.66 12.42 10.51
CA ALA A 237 -22.69 11.53 11.07
C ALA A 237 -22.62 11.48 12.60
N VAL A 238 -21.41 11.48 13.17
CA VAL A 238 -21.19 11.46 14.63
C VAL A 238 -21.50 12.82 15.25
N ASP A 239 -21.15 13.92 14.57
CA ASP A 239 -21.50 15.27 15.06
C ASP A 239 -23.02 15.52 15.01
N ALA A 240 -23.77 14.87 14.11
CA ALA A 240 -25.23 14.93 14.11
C ALA A 240 -25.83 14.43 15.44
N VAL A 241 -25.28 13.35 16.00
CA VAL A 241 -25.70 12.81 17.30
C VAL A 241 -25.44 13.80 18.43
N ARG A 242 -24.29 14.48 18.38
CA ARG A 242 -23.94 15.55 19.32
C ARG A 242 -24.88 16.75 19.19
N SER A 243 -25.19 17.16 17.96
CA SER A 243 -26.13 18.26 17.67
C SER A 243 -27.53 17.94 18.20
N THR A 244 -28.01 16.71 18.00
CA THR A 244 -29.28 16.23 18.57
C THR A 244 -29.24 16.20 20.11
N SER A 245 -28.12 15.78 20.70
CA SER A 245 -27.94 15.78 22.16
C SER A 245 -28.00 17.18 22.78
N ARG A 246 -27.74 18.22 21.98
CA ARG A 246 -27.82 19.64 22.36
C ARG A 246 -29.15 20.30 21.99
N GLY A 247 -30.11 19.54 21.46
CA GLY A 247 -31.40 20.07 20.98
C GLY A 247 -31.34 20.79 19.62
N ALA A 248 -30.20 20.79 18.93
CA ALA A 248 -30.02 21.44 17.63
C ALA A 248 -30.45 20.51 16.47
N TYR A 249 -31.74 20.17 16.40
CA TYR A 249 -32.28 19.20 15.43
C TYR A 249 -32.07 19.62 13.97
N GLY A 250 -32.19 20.91 13.64
CA GLY A 250 -31.98 21.41 12.27
C GLY A 250 -30.54 21.21 11.78
N LEU A 251 -29.55 21.47 12.65
CA LEU A 251 -28.14 21.23 12.33
C LEU A 251 -27.86 19.72 12.20
N ALA A 252 -28.41 18.89 13.09
CA ALA A 252 -28.29 17.44 13.01
C ALA A 252 -28.84 16.89 11.68
N ALA A 253 -30.01 17.37 11.24
CA ALA A 253 -30.60 17.00 9.97
C ALA A 253 -29.72 17.39 8.79
N LEU A 254 -29.14 18.59 8.80
CA LEU A 254 -28.21 19.06 7.77
C LEU A 254 -26.94 18.19 7.72
N GLN A 255 -26.38 17.83 8.88
CA GLN A 255 -25.19 16.98 8.97
C GLN A 255 -25.43 15.56 8.45
N LEU A 256 -26.60 14.98 8.74
CA LEU A 256 -27.01 13.69 8.18
C LEU A 256 -27.25 13.77 6.68
N LEU A 257 -27.97 14.80 6.22
CA LEU A 257 -28.24 15.02 4.79
C LEU A 257 -26.94 15.18 3.99
N TYR A 258 -25.98 15.93 4.54
CA TYR A 258 -24.65 16.08 3.97
C TYR A 258 -23.90 14.74 3.91
N GLY A 259 -23.94 13.94 4.98
CA GLY A 259 -23.35 12.60 4.98
C GLY A 259 -23.97 11.66 3.93
N VAL A 260 -25.29 11.70 3.78
CA VAL A 260 -26.04 10.93 2.77
C VAL A 260 -25.67 11.39 1.36
N ALA A 261 -25.55 12.70 1.13
CA ALA A 261 -25.16 13.26 -0.15
C ALA A 261 -23.74 12.82 -0.56
N VAL A 262 -22.80 12.80 0.40
CA VAL A 262 -21.43 12.33 0.15
C VAL A 262 -21.41 10.84 -0.13
N LEU A 263 -22.16 10.03 0.62
CA LEU A 263 -22.31 8.60 0.33
C LEU A 263 -22.85 8.39 -1.10
N ALA A 264 -23.88 9.14 -1.51
CA ALA A 264 -24.43 9.06 -2.85
C ALA A 264 -23.38 9.44 -3.93
N LEU A 265 -22.54 10.43 -3.66
CA LEU A 265 -21.43 10.81 -4.54
C LEU A 265 -20.38 9.72 -4.65
N ILE A 266 -20.00 9.08 -3.53
CA ILE A 266 -19.08 7.94 -3.50
C ILE A 266 -19.63 6.77 -4.30
N LEU A 267 -20.90 6.40 -4.10
CA LEU A 267 -21.56 5.34 -4.86
C LEU A 267 -21.65 5.68 -6.35
N ARG A 268 -21.92 6.95 -6.70
CA ARG A 268 -21.92 7.43 -8.09
C ARG A 268 -20.53 7.36 -8.72
N TRP A 269 -19.50 7.73 -7.97
CA TRP A 269 -18.11 7.63 -8.40
C TRP A 269 -17.71 6.18 -8.62
N TRP A 270 -18.03 5.29 -7.69
CA TRP A 270 -17.80 3.85 -7.81
C TRP A 270 -18.50 3.27 -9.04
N TYR A 271 -19.77 3.62 -9.25
CA TYR A 271 -20.53 3.22 -10.44
C TYR A 271 -19.85 3.68 -11.73
N ARG A 272 -19.43 4.94 -11.82
CA ARG A 272 -18.73 5.45 -13.02
C ARG A 272 -17.39 4.76 -13.23
N SER A 273 -16.65 4.43 -12.19
CA SER A 273 -15.38 3.70 -12.28
C SER A 273 -15.61 2.27 -12.79
N LEU A 274 -16.56 1.54 -12.21
CA LEU A 274 -16.92 0.18 -12.65
C LEU A 274 -17.48 0.15 -14.08
N PHE A 275 -18.42 1.04 -14.42
CA PHE A 275 -18.99 1.10 -15.76
C PHE A 275 -17.90 1.32 -16.81
N ARG A 276 -16.96 2.24 -16.56
CA ARG A 276 -15.83 2.46 -17.47
C ARG A 276 -14.89 1.25 -17.52
N LEU A 277 -14.64 0.57 -16.42
CA LEU A 277 -13.84 -0.67 -16.41
C LEU A 277 -14.47 -1.78 -17.26
N MET A 278 -15.79 -1.91 -17.23
CA MET A 278 -16.51 -2.97 -17.96
C MET A 278 -16.71 -2.66 -19.45
N VAL A 279 -16.66 -1.38 -19.85
CA VAL A 279 -16.92 -0.94 -21.23
C VAL A 279 -15.63 -0.54 -21.96
N SER A 280 -14.53 -0.24 -21.25
CA SER A 280 -13.25 0.09 -21.87
C SER A 280 -12.51 -1.20 -22.26
N PRO A 281 -12.00 -1.32 -23.50
CA PRO A 281 -11.16 -2.44 -23.91
C PRO A 281 -9.94 -2.56 -23.01
N ASP A 282 -9.60 -3.78 -22.62
CA ASP A 282 -8.39 -4.04 -21.84
C ASP A 282 -7.16 -3.70 -22.70
N SER A 283 -6.39 -2.69 -22.29
CA SER A 283 -5.32 -2.13 -23.11
C SER A 283 -4.10 -3.06 -23.25
N SER A 284 -4.13 -4.20 -22.54
CA SER A 284 -3.21 -5.33 -22.63
C SER A 284 -3.46 -6.23 -23.84
N THR A 285 -4.69 -6.30 -24.34
CA THR A 285 -5.09 -7.13 -25.50
C THR A 285 -5.00 -6.42 -26.85
N ILE A 286 -4.83 -5.10 -26.87
CA ILE A 286 -4.55 -4.38 -28.11
C ILE A 286 -3.08 -4.63 -28.46
N GLN A 287 -2.85 -5.61 -29.35
CA GLN A 287 -1.58 -5.74 -30.07
C GLN A 287 -1.17 -4.36 -30.55
N ALA A 288 0.08 -3.99 -30.28
CA ALA A 288 0.65 -2.76 -30.80
C ALA A 288 0.35 -2.70 -32.30
N ALA A 289 -0.42 -1.70 -32.74
CA ALA A 289 -0.34 -1.26 -34.11
C ALA A 289 1.15 -0.98 -34.36
N PRO A 290 1.73 -1.47 -35.47
CA PRO A 290 3.12 -1.20 -35.76
C PRO A 290 3.28 0.31 -35.85
N ASP A 291 3.86 0.93 -34.81
CA ASP A 291 4.29 2.30 -34.88
C ASP A 291 5.26 2.36 -36.06
N THR A 292 4.85 3.11 -37.08
CA THR A 292 5.72 3.44 -38.20
C THR A 292 7.00 4.00 -37.62
N VAL A 293 8.08 3.24 -37.76
CA VAL A 293 9.40 3.56 -37.25
C VAL A 293 9.91 4.80 -37.97
N LYS A 294 9.56 5.98 -37.47
CA LYS A 294 10.39 7.17 -37.63
C LYS A 294 11.38 7.15 -36.47
N GLY A 295 12.62 6.83 -36.81
CA GLY A 295 13.71 6.58 -35.88
C GLY A 295 13.84 7.68 -34.83
N SER A 296 13.44 7.37 -33.59
CA SER A 296 13.86 8.13 -32.43
C SER A 296 15.04 7.40 -31.77
N ALA A 297 16.20 7.51 -32.41
CA ALA A 297 17.49 7.21 -31.79
C ALA A 297 17.85 8.25 -30.70
N ALA A 298 17.05 9.32 -30.55
CA ALA A 298 17.30 10.41 -29.60
C ALA A 298 16.76 10.15 -28.17
N GLY A 299 15.73 9.30 -28.00
CA GLY A 299 15.09 9.08 -26.69
C GLY A 299 15.71 7.98 -25.82
N ALA A 300 16.47 7.05 -26.40
CA ALA A 300 17.05 5.91 -25.69
C ALA A 300 18.37 6.22 -24.96
N GLY A 301 18.93 7.42 -25.17
CA GLY A 301 20.25 7.79 -24.67
C GLY A 301 20.27 8.49 -23.30
N LEU A 302 19.16 9.01 -22.78
CA LEU A 302 19.20 9.79 -21.53
C LEU A 302 19.62 8.96 -20.29
N PRO A 303 19.01 7.79 -20.00
CA PRO A 303 19.43 6.97 -18.86
C PRO A 303 20.81 6.37 -19.08
N SER A 304 21.18 5.95 -20.30
CA SER A 304 22.51 5.40 -20.58
C SER A 304 23.63 6.45 -20.47
N ARG A 305 23.36 7.70 -20.87
CA ARG A 305 24.30 8.83 -20.74
C ARG A 305 24.47 9.29 -19.30
N LEU A 306 23.41 9.30 -18.50
CA LEU A 306 23.50 9.61 -17.07
C LEU A 306 24.26 8.53 -16.30
N THR A 307 24.08 7.25 -16.65
CA THR A 307 24.84 6.14 -16.05
C THR A 307 26.31 6.13 -16.48
N ALA A 308 26.60 6.46 -17.75
CA ALA A 308 27.97 6.57 -18.24
C ALA A 308 28.71 7.80 -17.67
N ALA A 309 28.00 8.88 -17.33
CA ALA A 309 28.60 10.08 -16.75
C ALA A 309 28.92 9.94 -15.24
N LEU A 310 28.17 9.09 -14.51
CA LEU A 310 28.28 8.97 -13.04
C LEU A 310 29.07 7.74 -12.58
N LEU A 311 29.19 6.69 -13.40
CA LEU A 311 29.94 5.48 -13.04
C LEU A 311 31.27 5.37 -13.81
N PRO A 312 32.37 5.03 -13.13
CA PRO A 312 33.65 4.73 -13.78
C PRO A 312 33.51 3.70 -14.92
N ASP A 313 34.16 3.94 -16.06
CA ASP A 313 34.15 3.03 -17.23
C ASP A 313 34.50 1.58 -16.87
N ARG A 314 35.36 1.38 -15.85
CA ARG A 314 35.76 0.06 -15.35
C ARG A 314 34.61 -0.71 -14.68
N LEU A 315 33.60 -0.03 -14.13
CA LEU A 315 32.41 -0.66 -13.54
C LEU A 315 31.36 -1.01 -14.60
N LEU A 316 31.36 -0.29 -15.72
CA LEU A 316 30.46 -0.51 -16.86
C LEU A 316 31.02 -1.53 -17.87
N ALA A 317 32.31 -1.85 -17.79
CA ALA A 317 32.93 -2.88 -18.61
C ALA A 317 32.50 -4.31 -18.21
N GLY A 318 32.08 -5.11 -19.20
CA GLY A 318 31.76 -6.52 -19.04
C GLY A 318 30.34 -6.82 -18.55
N ARG A 319 30.11 -8.06 -18.07
CA ARG A 319 28.77 -8.59 -17.74
C ARG A 319 28.03 -7.78 -16.66
N THR A 320 28.75 -7.24 -15.68
CA THR A 320 28.11 -6.44 -14.62
C THR A 320 27.46 -5.17 -15.18
N GLY A 321 28.14 -4.48 -16.10
CA GLY A 321 27.58 -3.31 -16.77
C GLY A 321 26.37 -3.62 -17.65
N THR A 322 26.39 -4.73 -18.40
CA THR A 322 25.24 -5.14 -19.22
C THR A 322 24.01 -5.48 -18.38
N VAL A 323 24.21 -6.10 -17.22
CA VAL A 323 23.14 -6.38 -16.26
C VAL A 323 22.60 -5.08 -15.65
N MET A 324 23.47 -4.15 -15.26
CA MET A 324 23.05 -2.83 -14.75
C MET A 324 22.21 -2.07 -15.79
N GLU A 325 22.66 -2.03 -17.04
CA GLU A 325 21.94 -1.37 -18.11
C GLU A 325 20.56 -2.01 -18.34
N ARG A 326 20.47 -3.35 -18.30
CA ARG A 326 19.19 -4.06 -18.36
C ARG A 326 18.26 -3.63 -17.22
N GLN A 327 18.78 -3.56 -15.99
CA GLN A 327 17.98 -3.12 -14.83
C GLN A 327 17.48 -1.68 -14.99
N PHE A 328 18.32 -0.74 -15.45
CA PHE A 328 17.88 0.64 -15.71
C PHE A 328 16.83 0.71 -16.82
N ARG A 329 16.98 -0.08 -17.88
CA ARG A 329 15.97 -0.18 -18.94
C ARG A 329 14.66 -0.76 -18.41
N TYR A 330 14.68 -1.74 -17.50
CA TYR A 330 13.46 -2.27 -16.86
C TYR A 330 12.81 -1.25 -15.95
N LEU A 331 13.57 -0.54 -15.11
CA LEU A 331 13.05 0.55 -14.28
C LEU A 331 12.31 1.62 -15.11
N TRP A 332 12.75 1.88 -16.34
CA TRP A 332 12.06 2.82 -17.22
C TRP A 332 10.94 2.18 -18.03
N ARG A 333 11.16 1.04 -18.69
CA ARG A 333 10.20 0.48 -19.66
C ARG A 333 9.12 -0.36 -19.01
N GLU A 334 9.41 -0.97 -17.87
CA GLU A 334 8.49 -1.81 -17.12
C GLU A 334 7.73 -0.96 -16.09
N PRO A 335 6.41 -0.79 -16.23
CA PRO A 335 5.62 0.08 -15.36
C PRO A 335 5.67 -0.29 -13.89
N ARG A 336 5.79 -1.59 -13.61
CA ARG A 336 5.81 -2.12 -12.25
C ARG A 336 7.11 -1.77 -11.53
N SER A 337 8.23 -2.05 -12.18
CA SER A 337 9.56 -1.66 -11.68
C SER A 337 9.67 -0.14 -11.50
N ARG A 338 9.09 0.65 -12.42
CA ARG A 338 8.97 2.10 -12.28
C ARG A 338 8.11 2.51 -11.07
N ALA A 339 6.95 1.89 -10.89
CA ALA A 339 6.04 2.18 -9.78
C ALA A 339 6.61 1.81 -8.41
N GLY A 340 7.30 0.67 -8.31
CA GLY A 340 8.03 0.26 -7.12
C GLY A 340 9.10 1.28 -6.75
N LEU A 341 9.93 1.69 -7.72
CA LEU A 341 10.97 2.69 -7.49
C LEU A 341 10.38 4.05 -7.10
N ALA A 342 9.38 4.56 -7.83
CA ALA A 342 8.77 5.84 -7.52
C ALA A 342 8.08 5.84 -6.15
N THR A 343 7.44 4.74 -5.78
CA THR A 343 6.85 4.57 -4.44
C THR A 343 7.95 4.57 -3.38
N GLY A 344 9.04 3.81 -3.58
CA GLY A 344 10.20 3.82 -2.68
C GLY A 344 10.80 5.21 -2.49
N LEU A 345 10.97 5.97 -3.57
CA LEU A 345 11.49 7.35 -3.56
C LEU A 345 10.49 8.36 -2.97
N ALA A 346 9.19 8.20 -3.19
CA ALA A 346 8.18 9.12 -2.66
C ALA A 346 7.99 8.89 -1.15
N VAL A 347 7.78 7.65 -0.74
CA VAL A 347 7.60 7.27 0.67
C VAL A 347 8.89 7.48 1.45
N GLY A 348 10.04 7.15 0.86
CA GLY A 348 11.36 7.35 1.44
C GLY A 348 11.73 8.81 1.67
N LEU A 349 11.05 9.75 0.98
CA LEU A 349 11.23 11.19 1.18
C LEU A 349 10.19 11.73 2.15
N LEU A 350 8.94 11.31 2.00
CA LEU A 350 7.82 11.78 2.81
C LEU A 350 8.00 11.42 4.29
N LEU A 351 8.33 10.16 4.60
CA LEU A 351 8.43 9.71 5.99
C LEU A 351 9.52 10.47 6.78
N PRO A 352 10.76 10.60 6.29
CA PRO A 352 11.76 11.42 6.97
C PRO A 352 11.36 12.89 7.07
N LEU A 353 10.82 13.49 6.00
CA LEU A 353 10.47 14.92 6.00
C LEU A 353 9.41 15.24 7.06
N VAL A 354 8.37 14.41 7.15
CA VAL A 354 7.32 14.59 8.16
C VAL A 354 7.87 14.39 9.56
N ALA A 355 8.68 13.36 9.76
CA ALA A 355 9.25 13.08 11.07
C ALA A 355 10.28 14.14 11.51
N VAL A 356 11.02 14.73 10.56
CA VAL A 356 11.89 15.89 10.76
C VAL A 356 11.09 17.08 11.27
N VAL A 357 9.94 17.39 10.64
CA VAL A 357 9.07 18.50 11.05
C VAL A 357 8.42 18.24 12.42
N GLN A 358 8.07 16.99 12.74
CA GLN A 358 7.35 16.66 13.97
C GLN A 358 8.24 16.44 15.19
N HIS A 359 9.36 15.73 15.00
CA HIS A 359 10.22 15.23 16.08
C HIS A 359 11.59 15.89 16.10
N GLY A 360 11.92 16.70 15.08
CA GLY A 360 13.20 17.40 15.00
C GLY A 360 14.41 16.48 14.79
N THR A 361 14.23 15.25 14.32
CA THR A 361 15.32 14.25 14.21
C THR A 361 15.64 13.88 12.77
N VAL A 362 16.94 13.83 12.46
CA VAL A 362 17.49 13.47 11.13
C VAL A 362 17.56 11.93 10.96
N TYR A 363 17.61 11.16 12.05
CA TYR A 363 17.74 9.69 12.01
C TYR A 363 16.61 8.99 11.28
N GLN A 364 15.46 9.65 11.09
CA GLN A 364 14.33 9.12 10.33
C GLN A 364 14.65 8.95 8.84
N CYS A 365 15.72 9.57 8.33
CA CYS A 365 16.24 9.33 6.99
C CYS A 365 16.68 7.88 6.75
N LEU A 366 16.85 7.05 7.80
CA LEU A 366 17.06 5.60 7.65
C LEU A 366 15.93 4.91 6.88
N TRP A 367 14.70 5.45 6.92
CA TRP A 367 13.58 4.96 6.11
C TRP A 367 13.85 5.06 4.60
N ALA A 368 14.55 6.11 4.15
CA ALA A 368 14.94 6.27 2.75
C ALA A 368 15.85 5.12 2.29
N ALA A 369 16.85 4.79 3.11
CA ALA A 369 17.75 3.66 2.87
C ALA A 369 17.00 2.31 2.96
N GLY A 370 16.10 2.18 3.93
CA GLY A 370 15.27 0.99 4.14
C GLY A 370 14.38 0.67 2.94
N LEU A 371 13.61 1.65 2.48
CA LEU A 371 12.64 1.48 1.40
C LEU A 371 13.30 1.18 0.06
N LEU A 372 14.44 1.81 -0.24
CA LEU A 372 15.20 1.47 -1.44
C LEU A 372 15.94 0.14 -1.29
N GLY A 373 16.53 -0.15 -0.13
CA GLY A 373 17.18 -1.44 0.13
C GLY A 373 16.23 -2.62 0.00
N MET A 374 14.96 -2.46 0.41
CA MET A 374 13.92 -3.47 0.24
C MET A 374 13.62 -3.82 -1.22
N GLN A 375 13.98 -2.98 -2.18
CA GLN A 375 13.84 -3.33 -3.60
C GLN A 375 14.75 -4.48 -4.02
N MET A 376 15.77 -4.87 -3.23
CA MET A 376 16.58 -6.06 -3.48
C MET A 376 15.87 -7.38 -3.19
N TYR A 377 14.70 -7.37 -2.55
CA TYR A 377 13.94 -8.60 -2.32
C TYR A 377 13.20 -9.03 -3.59
N ASN A 378 13.29 -10.32 -3.90
CA ASN A 378 12.64 -10.98 -5.04
C ASN A 378 13.01 -10.45 -6.43
N GLN A 379 14.30 -10.18 -6.65
CA GLN A 379 14.82 -9.68 -7.94
C GLN A 379 14.49 -10.57 -9.15
N PHE A 380 14.54 -11.89 -8.98
CA PHE A 380 14.24 -12.83 -10.07
C PHE A 380 12.73 -13.02 -10.29
N GLY A 381 11.92 -12.87 -9.25
CA GLY A 381 10.48 -12.89 -9.40
C GLY A 381 9.94 -11.68 -10.16
N MET A 382 10.63 -10.54 -10.06
CA MET A 382 10.34 -9.35 -10.88
C MET A 382 10.62 -9.57 -12.37
N ASP A 383 11.65 -10.35 -12.72
CA ASP A 383 11.90 -10.72 -14.13
C ASP A 383 10.83 -11.68 -14.68
N GLY A 384 10.11 -12.38 -13.80
CA GLY A 384 9.06 -13.33 -14.17
C GLY A 384 9.57 -14.43 -15.11
N SER A 385 8.74 -14.79 -16.12
CA SER A 385 9.10 -15.80 -17.11
C SER A 385 10.31 -15.41 -17.97
N ALA A 386 10.58 -14.11 -18.16
CA ALA A 386 11.72 -13.64 -18.95
C ALA A 386 13.09 -14.01 -18.34
N PHE A 387 13.12 -14.39 -17.06
CA PHE A 387 14.32 -14.86 -16.37
C PHE A 387 15.02 -16.03 -17.10
N TRP A 388 14.30 -16.83 -17.91
CA TRP A 388 14.90 -17.92 -18.69
C TRP A 388 16.06 -17.45 -19.57
N THR A 389 15.95 -16.26 -20.17
CA THR A 389 17.00 -15.67 -21.02
C THR A 389 18.26 -15.34 -20.22
N VAL A 390 18.08 -14.92 -18.97
CA VAL A 390 19.17 -14.63 -18.05
C VAL A 390 19.82 -15.92 -17.57
N ALA A 391 19.00 -16.88 -17.13
CA ALA A 391 19.45 -18.18 -16.66
C ALA A 391 20.29 -18.91 -17.72
N ALA A 392 19.90 -18.87 -18.99
CA ALA A 392 20.64 -19.47 -20.10
C ALA A 392 22.06 -18.90 -20.29
N THR A 393 22.32 -17.69 -19.78
CA THR A 393 23.64 -17.06 -19.87
C THR A 393 24.52 -17.30 -18.65
N ILE A 394 24.04 -17.99 -17.63
CA ILE A 394 24.77 -18.25 -16.38
C ILE A 394 25.24 -19.71 -16.38
N SER A 395 26.51 -19.94 -16.68
CA SER A 395 27.12 -21.27 -16.67
C SER A 395 28.17 -21.45 -15.59
N THR A 396 28.79 -20.37 -15.12
CA THR A 396 29.84 -20.41 -14.09
C THR A 396 29.46 -19.65 -12.83
N ARG A 397 30.15 -19.97 -11.72
CA ARG A 397 30.04 -19.21 -10.46
C ARG A 397 30.41 -17.74 -10.64
N ARG A 398 31.31 -17.44 -11.57
CA ARG A 398 31.72 -16.08 -11.91
C ARG A 398 30.57 -15.33 -12.59
N ASP A 399 29.86 -15.95 -13.52
CA ASP A 399 28.70 -15.34 -14.18
C ASP A 399 27.58 -15.02 -13.20
N ALA A 400 27.29 -15.96 -12.29
CA ALA A 400 26.32 -15.78 -11.21
C ALA A 400 26.71 -14.61 -10.28
N ALA A 401 28.00 -14.49 -9.93
CA ALA A 401 28.49 -13.39 -9.10
C ALA A 401 28.39 -12.04 -9.82
N LEU A 402 28.72 -11.99 -11.12
CA LEU A 402 28.63 -10.77 -11.93
C LEU A 402 27.18 -10.34 -12.17
N GLU A 403 26.26 -11.29 -12.31
CA GLU A 403 24.80 -11.05 -12.39
C GLU A 403 24.26 -10.41 -11.10
N LEU A 404 24.53 -11.03 -9.94
CA LEU A 404 24.09 -10.50 -8.65
C LEU A 404 24.71 -9.12 -8.37
N ARG A 405 26.01 -8.96 -8.68
CA ARG A 405 26.70 -7.67 -8.55
C ARG A 405 26.08 -6.59 -9.42
N GLY A 406 25.71 -6.90 -10.67
CA GLY A 406 25.07 -5.94 -11.56
C GLY A 406 23.73 -5.45 -11.02
N ARG A 407 22.91 -6.35 -10.48
CA ARG A 407 21.63 -5.99 -9.85
C ARG A 407 21.80 -5.14 -8.60
N ALA A 408 22.72 -5.52 -7.72
CA ALA A 408 23.03 -4.76 -6.51
C ALA A 408 23.53 -3.35 -6.84
N LEU A 409 24.47 -3.23 -7.78
CA LEU A 409 25.03 -1.94 -8.17
C LEU A 409 24.00 -1.05 -8.88
N ALA A 410 23.08 -1.60 -9.66
CA ALA A 410 22.00 -0.82 -10.28
C ALA A 410 21.12 -0.15 -9.23
N LEU A 411 20.79 -0.84 -8.14
CA LEU A 411 20.06 -0.23 -7.02
C LEU A 411 20.91 0.78 -6.27
N VAL A 412 22.12 0.40 -5.86
CA VAL A 412 23.01 1.24 -5.06
C VAL A 412 23.32 2.55 -5.78
N ALA A 413 23.46 2.54 -7.10
CA ALA A 413 23.66 3.72 -7.93
C ALA A 413 22.51 4.74 -7.84
N ILE A 414 21.28 4.31 -7.54
CA ILE A 414 20.13 5.19 -7.30
C ILE A 414 20.00 5.52 -5.82
N ALA A 415 20.17 4.51 -4.95
CA ALA A 415 19.89 4.62 -3.54
C ALA A 415 20.90 5.50 -2.79
N VAL A 416 22.19 5.38 -3.10
CA VAL A 416 23.24 6.20 -2.45
C VAL A 416 23.03 7.70 -2.68
N PRO A 417 22.92 8.22 -3.92
CA PRO A 417 22.73 9.64 -4.13
C PRO A 417 21.40 10.13 -3.55
N TYR A 418 20.33 9.34 -3.68
CA TYR A 418 19.03 9.69 -3.13
C TYR A 418 19.06 9.81 -1.60
N VAL A 419 19.56 8.80 -0.89
CA VAL A 419 19.68 8.81 0.58
C VAL A 419 20.55 9.97 1.03
N THR A 420 21.62 10.27 0.28
CA THR A 420 22.48 11.43 0.55
C THR A 420 21.70 12.73 0.48
N VAL A 421 21.00 12.98 -0.63
CA VAL A 421 20.21 14.20 -0.83
C VAL A 421 19.12 14.35 0.22
N VAL A 422 18.39 13.28 0.53
CA VAL A 422 17.33 13.30 1.55
C VAL A 422 17.89 13.62 2.93
N THR A 423 19.01 12.99 3.31
CA THR A 423 19.62 13.18 4.64
C THR A 423 20.25 14.57 4.77
N VAL A 424 20.96 15.04 3.74
CA VAL A 424 21.52 16.39 3.70
C VAL A 424 20.42 17.44 3.75
N GLY A 425 19.36 17.28 2.95
CA GLY A 425 18.21 18.18 2.96
C GLY A 425 17.55 18.25 4.33
N ALA A 426 17.31 17.10 4.97
CA ALA A 426 16.77 17.03 6.33
C ALA A 426 17.67 17.72 7.37
N ALA A 427 18.99 17.49 7.32
CA ALA A 427 19.95 18.09 8.24
C ALA A 427 20.00 19.63 8.09
N LEU A 428 19.97 20.13 6.84
CA LEU A 428 19.93 21.56 6.53
C LEU A 428 18.63 22.21 7.01
N LEU A 429 17.47 21.57 6.80
CA LEU A 429 16.17 22.06 7.26
C LEU A 429 16.11 22.21 8.80
N LEU A 430 16.82 21.35 9.53
CA LEU A 430 16.90 21.38 11.00
C LEU A 430 18.03 22.26 11.56
N GLY A 431 18.94 22.76 10.70
CA GLY A 431 20.17 23.40 11.14
C GLY A 431 21.12 22.48 11.92
N ARG A 432 21.00 21.15 11.76
CA ARG A 432 21.75 20.12 12.51
C ARG A 432 22.76 19.39 11.64
N THR A 433 23.73 20.13 11.10
CA THR A 433 24.76 19.57 10.20
C THR A 433 25.74 18.63 10.90
N ALA A 434 25.93 18.77 12.22
CA ALA A 434 26.84 17.91 12.98
C ALA A 434 26.44 16.42 12.99
N VAL A 435 25.14 16.12 12.87
CA VAL A 435 24.60 14.74 12.91
C VAL A 435 24.63 14.07 11.53
N LEU A 436 25.01 14.81 10.49
CA LEU A 436 24.97 14.37 9.10
C LEU A 436 25.89 13.15 8.84
N PRO A 437 27.19 13.17 9.23
CA PRO A 437 28.08 12.04 8.97
C PRO A 437 27.57 10.75 9.62
N GLU A 438 27.11 10.86 10.86
CA GLU A 438 26.59 9.74 11.62
C GLU A 438 25.36 9.12 10.95
N THR A 439 24.37 9.95 10.59
CA THR A 439 23.13 9.49 9.98
C THR A 439 23.39 8.86 8.61
N LEU A 440 24.28 9.45 7.81
CA LEU A 440 24.67 8.89 6.51
C LEU A 440 25.41 7.55 6.67
N GLY A 441 26.33 7.45 7.63
CA GLY A 441 27.04 6.21 7.94
C GLY A 441 26.10 5.07 8.30
N LEU A 442 25.16 5.33 9.21
CA LEU A 442 24.12 4.38 9.58
C LEU A 442 23.22 4.01 8.38
N SER A 443 22.86 4.98 7.55
CA SER A 443 22.01 4.76 6.37
C SER A 443 22.70 3.87 5.33
N PHE A 444 23.99 4.07 5.07
CA PHE A 444 24.75 3.26 4.13
C PHE A 444 25.07 1.86 4.66
N ALA A 445 25.35 1.73 5.96
CA ALA A 445 25.47 0.43 6.62
C ALA A 445 24.18 -0.38 6.47
N PHE A 446 23.03 0.26 6.72
CA PHE A 446 21.72 -0.38 6.60
C PHE A 446 21.38 -0.73 5.15
N LEU A 447 21.65 0.16 4.19
CA LEU A 447 21.48 -0.12 2.76
C LEU A 447 22.33 -1.31 2.31
N GLY A 448 23.60 -1.39 2.74
CA GLY A 448 24.48 -2.52 2.45
C GLY A 448 23.97 -3.83 3.06
N ALA A 449 23.49 -3.78 4.30
CA ALA A 449 22.88 -4.92 4.98
C ALA A 449 21.61 -5.43 4.27
N LEU A 450 20.72 -4.53 3.85
CA LEU A 450 19.52 -4.90 3.07
C LEU A 450 19.87 -5.42 1.67
N THR A 451 20.92 -4.88 1.05
CA THR A 451 21.44 -5.41 -0.22
C THR A 451 21.94 -6.84 -0.06
N ALA A 452 22.62 -7.14 1.04
CA ALA A 452 23.11 -8.47 1.37
C ALA A 452 21.96 -9.47 1.61
N THR A 453 21.04 -9.13 2.51
CA THR A 453 19.90 -10.01 2.85
C THR A 453 18.95 -10.16 1.67
N GLY A 454 18.70 -9.11 0.89
CA GLY A 454 17.87 -9.13 -0.31
C GLY A 454 18.45 -9.99 -1.43
N SER A 455 19.75 -9.92 -1.67
CA SER A 455 20.43 -10.78 -2.64
C SER A 455 20.29 -12.26 -2.29
N TYR A 456 20.51 -12.59 -1.01
CA TYR A 456 20.37 -13.96 -0.52
C TYR A 456 18.92 -14.45 -0.60
N ALA A 457 17.97 -13.64 -0.11
CA ALA A 457 16.56 -14.02 -0.05
C ALA A 457 15.93 -14.14 -1.45
N SER A 458 16.37 -13.33 -2.41
CA SER A 458 15.97 -13.45 -3.82
C SER A 458 16.32 -14.81 -4.44
N VAL A 459 17.45 -15.40 -4.05
CA VAL A 459 17.88 -16.73 -4.52
C VAL A 459 17.22 -17.86 -3.71
N ARG A 460 17.12 -17.69 -2.40
CA ARG A 460 16.67 -18.76 -1.50
C ARG A 460 15.15 -18.92 -1.47
N TYR A 461 14.43 -17.80 -1.57
CA TYR A 461 12.99 -17.71 -1.44
C TYR A 461 12.37 -16.88 -2.58
N PRO A 462 12.61 -17.24 -3.86
CA PRO A 462 11.94 -16.58 -4.97
C PRO A 462 10.44 -16.83 -4.89
N TYR A 463 9.65 -15.85 -5.32
CA TYR A 463 8.20 -16.01 -5.46
C TYR A 463 7.73 -15.39 -6.77
N ALA A 464 6.67 -15.98 -7.32
CA ALA A 464 6.13 -15.59 -8.60
C ALA A 464 5.33 -14.31 -8.46
N VAL A 465 5.46 -13.44 -9.46
CA VAL A 465 4.80 -12.15 -9.49
C VAL A 465 3.83 -12.15 -10.67
N PRO A 466 2.51 -12.31 -10.45
CA PRO A 466 1.55 -12.47 -11.54
C PRO A 466 1.54 -11.30 -12.53
N GLN A 467 1.55 -11.60 -13.82
CA GLN A 467 1.61 -10.58 -14.89
C GLN A 467 0.27 -9.85 -15.11
N GLY A 468 -0.85 -10.43 -14.66
CA GLY A 468 -2.19 -9.87 -14.86
C GLY A 468 -2.55 -8.66 -13.97
N ASN A 469 -1.93 -8.54 -12.78
CA ASN A 469 -2.18 -7.46 -11.82
C ASN A 469 -0.86 -6.82 -11.36
N GLY A 470 -0.57 -5.60 -11.81
CA GLY A 470 0.73 -4.93 -11.60
C GLY A 470 1.14 -4.63 -10.16
N PHE A 471 0.32 -4.94 -9.15
CA PHE A 471 0.56 -4.65 -7.73
C PHE A 471 0.34 -5.86 -6.80
N THR A 472 0.03 -7.06 -7.31
CA THR A 472 0.02 -8.26 -6.47
C THR A 472 1.44 -8.59 -6.06
N ALA A 473 1.72 -8.51 -4.76
CA ALA A 473 3.07 -8.72 -4.25
C ALA A 473 3.58 -10.15 -4.47
N GLY A 474 2.69 -11.13 -4.66
CA GLY A 474 3.04 -12.49 -5.08
C GLY A 474 1.82 -13.25 -5.60
N ALA A 475 2.04 -14.44 -6.15
CA ALA A 475 0.96 -15.29 -6.64
C ALA A 475 0.00 -15.74 -5.52
N PRO A 476 -1.27 -16.09 -5.84
CA PRO A 476 -2.23 -16.55 -4.84
C PRO A 476 -1.66 -17.66 -3.95
N GLY A 477 -1.76 -17.47 -2.62
CA GLY A 477 -1.19 -18.40 -1.63
C GLY A 477 0.26 -18.12 -1.22
N GLN A 478 0.99 -17.24 -1.91
CA GLN A 478 2.39 -16.88 -1.59
C GLN A 478 2.51 -15.68 -0.63
N GLY A 479 1.41 -15.10 -0.14
CA GLY A 479 1.44 -13.92 0.74
C GLY A 479 2.29 -14.10 2.01
N GLY A 480 2.32 -15.31 2.59
CA GLY A 480 3.19 -15.61 3.73
C GLY A 480 4.69 -15.62 3.37
N LEU A 481 5.04 -16.09 2.17
CA LEU A 481 6.41 -16.02 1.65
C LEU A 481 6.82 -14.58 1.38
N VAL A 482 5.93 -13.77 0.78
CA VAL A 482 6.17 -12.33 0.57
C VAL A 482 6.40 -11.62 1.90
N ALA A 483 5.52 -11.84 2.88
CA ALA A 483 5.63 -11.23 4.20
C ALA A 483 6.91 -11.66 4.91
N LEU A 484 7.26 -12.95 4.87
CA LEU A 484 8.50 -13.45 5.45
C LEU A 484 9.74 -12.85 4.76
N ASN A 485 9.70 -12.68 3.43
CA ASN A 485 10.81 -12.13 2.67
C ASN A 485 11.01 -10.64 3.01
N VAL A 486 9.93 -9.85 3.03
CA VAL A 486 10.00 -8.41 3.37
C VAL A 486 10.29 -8.19 4.85
N VAL A 487 9.48 -8.76 5.76
CA VAL A 487 9.63 -8.54 7.21
C VAL A 487 10.86 -9.25 7.74
N GLY A 488 11.01 -10.54 7.46
CA GLY A 488 12.16 -11.33 7.92
C GLY A 488 13.47 -10.83 7.30
N GLY A 489 13.47 -10.46 6.02
CA GLY A 489 14.61 -9.85 5.37
C GLY A 489 14.99 -8.51 6.00
N THR A 490 14.02 -7.61 6.21
CA THR A 490 14.28 -6.29 6.81
C THR A 490 14.76 -6.39 8.24
N LEU A 491 14.16 -7.28 9.05
CA LEU A 491 14.63 -7.57 10.41
C LEU A 491 16.06 -8.11 10.39
N SER A 492 16.36 -9.05 9.50
CA SER A 492 17.73 -9.56 9.33
C SER A 492 18.70 -8.45 8.94
N GLY A 493 18.31 -7.57 8.01
CA GLY A 493 19.11 -6.40 7.61
C GLY A 493 19.34 -5.42 8.77
N ALA A 494 18.34 -5.20 9.61
CA ALA A 494 18.47 -4.38 10.82
C ALA A 494 19.46 -5.02 11.82
N VAL A 495 19.41 -6.34 12.00
CA VAL A 495 20.37 -7.08 12.82
C VAL A 495 21.79 -6.94 12.28
N PHE A 496 21.97 -7.06 10.96
CA PHE A 496 23.27 -6.83 10.32
C PHE A 496 23.77 -5.39 10.47
N CYS A 497 22.90 -4.41 10.72
CA CYS A 497 23.29 -3.02 10.98
C CYS A 497 23.76 -2.79 12.43
N PHE A 498 23.53 -3.74 13.34
CA PHE A 498 23.86 -3.57 14.77
C PHE A 498 25.32 -3.22 15.08
N PRO A 499 26.36 -3.73 14.40
CA PRO A 499 27.73 -3.34 14.70
C PRO A 499 27.99 -1.83 14.53
N VAL A 500 27.40 -1.22 13.50
CA VAL A 500 27.56 0.22 13.23
C VAL A 500 26.66 1.04 14.16
N LEU A 501 25.44 0.58 14.44
CA LEU A 501 24.56 1.17 15.45
C LEU A 501 25.19 1.12 16.84
N GLY A 502 25.81 -0.01 17.20
CA GLY A 502 26.50 -0.20 18.48
C GLY A 502 27.71 0.72 18.61
N LEU A 503 28.47 0.93 17.54
CA LEU A 503 29.53 1.93 17.50
C LEU A 503 29.00 3.35 17.73
N SER A 504 27.96 3.78 17.01
CA SER A 504 27.32 5.09 17.22
C SER A 504 26.82 5.24 18.66
N LEU A 505 26.16 4.22 19.20
CA LEU A 505 25.65 4.25 20.56
C LEU A 505 26.78 4.31 21.60
N ALA A 506 27.85 3.54 21.41
CA ALA A 506 29.01 3.57 22.29
C ALA A 506 29.67 4.96 22.33
N LEU A 507 29.81 5.63 21.17
CA LEU A 507 30.36 6.98 21.09
C LEU A 507 29.50 8.02 21.84
N HIS A 508 28.17 7.91 21.74
CA HIS A 508 27.27 8.77 22.52
C HIS A 508 27.37 8.51 24.02
N LEU A 509 27.35 7.24 24.44
CA LEU A 509 27.38 6.87 25.86
C LEU A 509 28.70 7.19 26.55
N THR A 510 29.81 7.15 25.81
CA THR A 510 31.15 7.49 26.32
C THR A 510 31.48 8.98 26.23
N GLY A 511 30.59 9.79 25.66
CA GLY A 511 30.77 11.24 25.56
C GLY A 511 31.65 11.70 24.39
N HIS A 512 32.17 10.79 23.57
CA HIS A 512 33.07 11.05 22.44
C HIS A 512 32.34 11.54 21.18
N HIS A 513 31.59 12.64 21.30
CA HIS A 513 30.79 13.21 20.21
C HIS A 513 31.68 13.70 19.06
N GLU A 514 32.92 14.07 19.34
CA GLU A 514 33.94 14.46 18.36
C GLU A 514 34.33 13.33 17.39
N LEU A 515 34.06 12.07 17.73
CA LEU A 515 34.37 10.90 16.89
C LEU A 515 33.17 10.43 16.06
N LEU A 516 31.98 11.02 16.21
CA LEU A 516 30.77 10.59 15.48
C LEU A 516 30.92 10.70 13.96
N TRP A 517 31.82 11.56 13.46
CA TRP A 517 32.11 11.63 12.03
C TRP A 517 32.70 10.33 11.47
N THR A 518 33.36 9.51 12.29
CA THR A 518 33.95 8.22 11.90
C THR A 518 32.89 7.17 11.55
N VAL A 519 31.65 7.35 12.01
CA VAL A 519 30.53 6.46 11.67
C VAL A 519 30.25 6.48 10.17
N LEU A 520 30.51 7.59 9.47
CA LEU A 520 30.35 7.68 8.02
C LEU A 520 31.28 6.71 7.26
N PRO A 521 32.62 6.83 7.35
CA PRO A 521 33.51 5.93 6.64
C PRO A 521 33.35 4.48 7.12
N VAL A 522 33.14 4.24 8.41
CA VAL A 522 32.89 2.89 8.94
C VAL A 522 31.61 2.30 8.35
N GLY A 523 30.52 3.05 8.32
CA GLY A 523 29.24 2.60 7.78
C GLY A 523 29.30 2.30 6.28
N VAL A 524 29.99 3.14 5.50
CA VAL A 524 30.22 2.92 4.06
C VAL A 524 31.03 1.64 3.81
N VAL A 525 32.16 1.50 4.50
CA VAL A 525 33.05 0.33 4.36
C VAL A 525 32.32 -0.93 4.80
N TYR A 526 31.67 -0.90 5.96
CA TYR A 526 30.91 -2.02 6.49
C TYR A 526 29.79 -2.45 5.54
N GLY A 527 28.98 -1.51 5.08
CA GLY A 527 27.90 -1.79 4.12
C GLY A 527 28.42 -2.40 2.81
N ALA A 528 29.53 -1.88 2.28
CA ALA A 528 30.17 -2.41 1.07
C ALA A 528 30.73 -3.82 1.28
N VAL A 529 31.40 -4.09 2.41
CA VAL A 529 31.97 -5.39 2.76
C VAL A 529 30.88 -6.44 2.96
N VAL A 530 29.85 -6.12 3.74
CA VAL A 530 28.72 -7.02 4.00
C VAL A 530 27.99 -7.35 2.69
N GLY A 531 27.72 -6.34 1.86
CA GLY A 531 27.15 -6.53 0.53
C GLY A 531 28.00 -7.44 -0.35
N ALA A 532 29.30 -7.15 -0.49
CA ALA A 532 30.21 -7.93 -1.32
C ALA A 532 30.37 -9.38 -0.83
N ALA A 533 30.47 -9.58 0.49
CA ALA A 533 30.56 -10.90 1.11
C ALA A 533 29.30 -11.72 0.84
N ALA A 534 28.12 -11.12 0.99
CA ALA A 534 26.85 -11.78 0.72
C ALA A 534 26.68 -12.14 -0.76
N LEU A 535 27.08 -11.28 -1.69
CA LEU A 535 27.07 -11.59 -3.13
C LEU A 535 27.98 -12.78 -3.45
N ARG A 536 29.20 -12.80 -2.89
CA ARG A 536 30.15 -13.91 -3.08
C ARG A 536 29.63 -15.23 -2.49
N PHE A 537 28.97 -15.16 -1.33
CA PHE A 537 28.34 -16.31 -0.68
C PHE A 537 27.10 -16.83 -1.42
N THR A 538 26.36 -15.93 -2.06
CA THR A 538 25.09 -16.24 -2.72
C THR A 538 25.30 -16.74 -4.15
N ALA A 539 26.36 -16.32 -4.84
CA ALA A 539 26.61 -16.68 -6.24
C ALA A 539 26.64 -18.19 -6.53
N PRO A 540 27.31 -19.06 -5.74
CA PRO A 540 27.27 -20.50 -5.96
C PRO A 540 25.84 -21.06 -5.84
N ARG A 541 25.08 -20.57 -4.85
CA ARG A 541 23.69 -20.99 -4.61
C ARG A 541 22.74 -20.55 -5.71
N LEU A 542 23.01 -19.41 -6.34
CA LEU A 542 22.25 -18.98 -7.51
C LEU A 542 22.43 -20.00 -8.64
N LEU A 543 23.69 -20.38 -8.93
CA LEU A 543 24.01 -21.35 -9.97
C LEU A 543 23.33 -22.71 -9.70
N ASP A 544 23.44 -23.20 -8.46
CA ASP A 544 22.87 -24.49 -8.06
C ASP A 544 21.32 -24.52 -8.09
N ARG A 545 20.67 -23.34 -8.03
CA ARG A 545 19.21 -23.20 -7.93
C ARG A 545 18.55 -22.56 -9.15
N LEU A 546 19.26 -22.37 -10.25
CA LEU A 546 18.70 -21.77 -11.47
C LEU A 546 17.41 -22.49 -11.92
N PRO A 547 17.34 -23.83 -11.98
CA PRO A 547 16.12 -24.54 -12.40
C PRO A 547 14.95 -24.30 -11.45
N GLU A 548 15.17 -24.31 -10.13
CA GLU A 548 14.12 -24.10 -9.14
C GLU A 548 13.62 -22.67 -9.13
N ILE A 549 14.52 -21.69 -9.28
CA ILE A 549 14.13 -20.28 -9.42
C ILE A 549 13.26 -20.15 -10.67
N LEU A 550 13.70 -20.68 -11.81
CA LEU A 550 12.96 -20.62 -13.08
C LEU A 550 11.60 -21.30 -12.98
N ALA A 551 11.51 -22.47 -12.34
CA ALA A 551 10.27 -23.19 -12.14
C ALA A 551 9.27 -22.44 -11.24
N VAL A 552 9.74 -21.60 -10.32
CA VAL A 552 8.88 -20.74 -9.50
C VAL A 552 8.44 -19.52 -10.31
N VAL A 553 9.38 -18.77 -10.88
CA VAL A 553 9.08 -17.47 -11.52
C VAL A 553 8.41 -17.62 -12.88
N GLY A 554 8.57 -18.76 -13.55
CA GLY A 554 7.90 -19.09 -14.81
C GLY A 554 6.41 -19.42 -14.69
N LYS A 555 5.89 -19.59 -13.46
CA LYS A 555 4.45 -19.81 -13.19
C LYS A 555 3.65 -18.49 -13.11
N ALA A 556 4.31 -17.36 -13.36
CA ALA A 556 3.78 -16.00 -13.23
C ALA A 556 2.83 -15.58 -14.36
#